data_AF-A0A6J7L6Y9-F1
#
_entry.id   AF-A0A6J7L6Y9-F1
#
_cell.length_a   1.000
_cell.length_b   1.000
_cell.length_c   1.000
_cell.angle_alpha   90.00
_cell.angle_beta   90.00
_cell.angle_gamma   90.00
#
_symmetry.space_group_name_H-M   'P 1'
#
loop_
_entity.id
_entity.type
_entity.pdbx_description
1 polymer ?
#
loop_
_entity_poly.entity_id
_entity_poly.type
_entity_poly.pdbx_seq_one_letter_code
_entity_poly.pdbx_strand_id
1 'polypeptide(L)'
;MLGLAGLDQATLIADLSTTHSQTFPLPGRDLSGFLLGLQAESTIANDPQYFMTDDEPTRGVQQVGWNQKMYTSVVQPCHLETVVANLPTGASGKMERWKYTRYFDNSQFWSSPGSRDVVTIVDGNTQLAGTNKNAVTTVKTTALPDQLEIYNTSLDPLELKNIAADRKLMATARISGIVAQLQSLLAQERSAKRLTPTTSSTSTSLTNSGLFRFIEDPRLVPGYK
;
A
#
# COMPACT_ATOMS: atom_id res chain seq x y z
N MET A 1 -18.47 4.56 12.75
CA MET A 1 -19.87 5.06 12.67
C MET A 1 -20.91 3.97 12.95
N LEU A 2 -20.66 2.69 12.65
CA LEU A 2 -21.59 1.60 13.02
C LEU A 2 -21.83 1.47 14.54
N GLY A 3 -20.77 1.50 15.35
CA GLY A 3 -20.90 1.39 16.81
C GLY A 3 -21.69 2.53 17.45
N LEU A 4 -21.58 3.75 16.91
CA LEU A 4 -22.40 4.89 17.34
C LEU A 4 -23.89 4.74 16.99
N ALA A 5 -24.21 3.95 15.96
CA ALA A 5 -25.57 3.60 15.60
C ALA A 5 -26.09 2.36 16.35
N GLY A 6 -25.30 1.80 17.28
CA GLY A 6 -25.65 0.57 18.01
C GLY A 6 -25.62 -0.69 17.14
N LEU A 7 -24.96 -0.64 15.98
CA LEU A 7 -24.87 -1.76 15.05
C LEU A 7 -23.63 -2.62 15.33
N ASP A 8 -23.83 -3.93 15.42
CA ASP A 8 -22.75 -4.90 15.57
C ASP A 8 -22.18 -5.29 14.20
N GLN A 9 -20.90 -5.00 14.01
CA GLN A 9 -20.22 -5.23 12.74
C GLN A 9 -20.09 -6.72 12.40
N ALA A 10 -19.84 -7.59 13.39
CA ALA A 10 -19.67 -9.02 13.16
C ALA A 10 -20.96 -9.64 12.62
N THR A 11 -22.10 -9.25 13.20
CA THR A 11 -23.43 -9.66 12.77
C THR A 11 -23.72 -9.19 11.34
N LEU A 12 -23.41 -7.94 11.02
CA LEU A 12 -23.62 -7.41 9.66
C LEU A 12 -22.75 -8.11 8.61
N ILE A 13 -21.49 -8.41 8.93
CA ILE A 13 -20.59 -9.15 8.03
C ILE A 13 -21.13 -10.56 7.79
N ALA A 14 -21.60 -11.25 8.82
CA ALA A 14 -22.18 -12.58 8.70
C ALA A 14 -23.40 -12.58 7.79
N ASP A 15 -24.31 -11.62 7.95
CA ASP A 15 -25.50 -11.48 7.11
C ASP A 15 -25.14 -11.15 5.65
N LEU A 16 -24.27 -10.15 5.42
CA LEU A 16 -23.81 -9.77 4.09
C LEU A 16 -23.08 -10.90 3.37
N SER A 17 -22.40 -11.78 4.10
CA SER A 17 -21.64 -12.90 3.52
C SER A 17 -22.54 -13.94 2.83
N THR A 18 -23.85 -13.92 3.11
CA THR A 18 -24.83 -14.79 2.43
C THR A 18 -25.11 -14.38 0.99
N THR A 19 -24.86 -13.11 0.65
CA THR A 19 -25.20 -12.51 -0.66
C THR A 19 -23.99 -11.91 -1.38
N HIS A 20 -22.90 -11.63 -0.67
CA HIS A 20 -21.71 -10.98 -1.20
C HIS A 20 -20.48 -11.89 -1.08
N SER A 21 -19.68 -11.94 -2.14
CA SER A 21 -18.43 -12.70 -2.19
C SER A 21 -17.24 -12.01 -1.52
N GLN A 22 -17.39 -10.72 -1.16
CA GLN A 22 -16.35 -9.91 -0.53
C GLN A 22 -16.97 -9.18 0.67
N THR A 23 -16.81 -9.75 1.86
CA THR A 23 -17.23 -9.12 3.11
C THR A 23 -16.06 -9.03 4.05
N PHE A 24 -15.70 -7.82 4.45
CA PHE A 24 -14.57 -7.56 5.34
C PHE A 24 -14.99 -6.67 6.51
N PRO A 25 -14.25 -6.72 7.63
CA PRO A 25 -14.30 -5.67 8.64
C PRO A 25 -14.08 -4.30 8.01
N LEU A 26 -14.82 -3.30 8.51
CA LEU A 26 -14.57 -1.91 8.13
C LEU A 26 -13.16 -1.51 8.59
N PRO A 27 -12.45 -0.74 7.76
CA PRO A 27 -11.15 -0.22 8.16
C PRO A 27 -11.29 0.73 9.36
N GLY A 28 -10.28 0.69 10.22
CA GLY A 28 -10.22 1.53 11.41
C GLY A 28 -10.81 0.87 12.66
N ARG A 29 -10.61 1.55 13.79
CA ARG A 29 -11.11 1.11 15.10
C ARG A 29 -12.47 1.74 15.37
N ASP A 30 -13.35 0.98 16.00
CA ASP A 30 -14.55 1.58 16.60
C ASP A 30 -14.20 2.32 17.89
N LEU A 31 -14.37 3.65 17.87
CA LEU A 31 -14.17 4.52 19.03
C LEU A 31 -15.49 4.87 19.74
N SER A 32 -16.61 4.25 19.35
CA SER A 32 -17.93 4.52 19.91
C SER A 32 -17.95 4.40 21.43
N GLY A 33 -17.35 3.34 22.00
CA GLY A 33 -17.28 3.13 23.45
C GLY A 33 -16.59 4.27 24.19
N PHE A 34 -15.48 4.78 23.64
CA PHE A 34 -14.80 5.95 24.20
C PHE A 34 -15.65 7.23 24.07
N LEU A 35 -16.21 7.49 22.89
CA LEU A 35 -17.03 8.68 22.62
C LEU A 35 -18.31 8.73 23.48
N LEU A 36 -18.87 7.57 23.82
CA LEU A 36 -20.05 7.42 24.68
C LEU A 36 -19.70 7.39 26.18
N GLY A 37 -18.41 7.51 26.54
CA GLY A 37 -17.95 7.45 27.94
C GLY A 37 -18.00 6.06 28.57
N LEU A 38 -18.15 5.00 27.76
CA LEU A 38 -18.18 3.60 28.20
C LEU A 38 -16.77 3.00 28.36
N GLN A 39 -15.76 3.62 27.76
CA GLN A 39 -14.36 3.21 27.84
C GLN A 39 -13.48 4.41 28.25
N ALA A 40 -12.48 4.16 29.09
CA ALA A 40 -11.53 5.18 29.50
C ALA A 40 -10.51 5.46 28.39
N GLU A 41 -10.01 6.69 28.28
CA GLU A 41 -8.98 7.06 27.30
C GLU A 41 -7.74 6.16 27.39
N SER A 42 -7.36 5.78 28.61
CA SER A 42 -6.21 4.92 28.87
C SER A 42 -6.29 3.55 28.20
N THR A 43 -7.48 3.07 27.84
CA THR A 43 -7.65 1.79 27.13
C THR A 43 -7.36 1.87 25.64
N ILE A 44 -7.27 3.08 25.07
CA ILE A 44 -7.06 3.27 23.62
C ILE A 44 -5.87 4.17 23.28
N ALA A 45 -5.41 5.01 24.21
CA ALA A 45 -4.44 6.09 23.95
C ALA A 45 -3.07 5.62 23.46
N ASN A 46 -2.68 4.39 23.84
CA ASN A 46 -1.34 3.85 23.56
C ASN A 46 -1.33 2.82 22.44
N ASP A 47 -2.47 2.51 21.84
CA ASP A 47 -2.49 1.52 20.78
C ASP A 47 -1.82 2.06 19.51
N PRO A 48 -1.12 1.19 18.77
CA PRO A 48 -0.51 1.57 17.51
C PRO A 48 -1.55 1.97 16.46
N GLN A 49 -1.25 3.04 15.75
CA GLN A 49 -1.98 3.45 14.55
C GLN A 49 -1.22 2.96 13.33
N TYR A 50 -1.94 2.33 12.42
CA TYR A 50 -1.38 1.82 11.16
C TYR A 50 -2.11 2.48 10.00
N PHE A 51 -1.34 2.95 9.04
CA PHE A 51 -1.86 3.37 7.75
C PHE A 51 -0.91 2.91 6.65
N MET A 52 -1.48 2.77 5.47
CA MET A 52 -0.75 2.38 4.28
C MET A 52 -1.36 3.09 3.08
N THR A 53 -0.57 3.22 2.03
CA THR A 53 -1.12 3.49 0.71
C THR A 53 -0.32 2.74 -0.34
N ASP A 54 -1.06 2.09 -1.21
CA ASP A 54 -0.55 1.51 -2.44
C ASP A 54 -0.93 2.38 -3.67
N ASP A 55 -1.61 3.51 -3.46
CA ASP A 55 -2.15 4.32 -4.55
C ASP A 55 -1.04 5.03 -5.34
N GLU A 56 -1.07 4.89 -6.66
CA GLU A 56 -0.27 5.68 -7.60
C GLU A 56 -1.21 6.49 -8.51
N PRO A 57 -1.67 7.69 -8.10
CA PRO A 57 -2.65 8.45 -8.89
C PRO A 57 -2.12 8.91 -10.25
N THR A 58 -0.79 8.95 -10.41
CA THR A 58 -0.15 9.35 -11.67
C THR A 58 0.15 8.17 -12.59
N ARG A 59 -0.05 6.92 -12.14
CA ARG A 59 0.09 5.73 -12.97
C ARG A 59 -1.28 5.20 -13.35
N GLY A 60 -1.46 4.86 -14.63
CA GLY A 60 -2.72 4.34 -15.13
C GLY A 60 -2.62 3.93 -16.60
N VAL A 61 -3.74 3.47 -17.16
CA VAL A 61 -3.83 3.00 -18.55
C VAL A 61 -3.51 4.10 -19.55
N GLN A 62 -3.80 5.36 -19.20
CA GLN A 62 -3.47 6.54 -20.00
C GLN A 62 -2.75 7.57 -19.13
N GLN A 63 -1.50 7.89 -19.48
CA GLN A 63 -0.69 8.91 -18.80
C GLN A 63 -0.54 10.14 -19.68
N VAL A 64 -1.66 10.68 -20.17
CA VAL A 64 -1.69 11.84 -21.08
C VAL A 64 -2.35 13.01 -20.37
N GLY A 65 -1.66 14.13 -20.29
CA GLY A 65 -2.18 15.35 -19.69
C GLY A 65 -3.17 16.08 -20.61
N TRP A 66 -3.82 17.11 -20.07
CA TRP A 66 -4.74 17.98 -20.83
C TRP A 66 -4.10 18.61 -22.08
N ASN A 67 -2.77 18.80 -22.07
CA ASN A 67 -1.98 19.32 -23.18
C ASN A 67 -1.59 18.25 -24.22
N GLN A 68 -2.18 17.04 -24.13
CA GLN A 68 -1.94 15.89 -24.98
C GLN A 68 -0.49 15.35 -24.93
N LYS A 69 0.30 15.74 -23.93
CA LYS A 69 1.65 15.21 -23.69
C LYS A 69 1.63 14.15 -22.61
N MET A 70 2.52 13.17 -22.72
CA MET A 70 2.69 12.18 -21.65
C MET A 70 3.35 12.82 -20.42
N TYR A 71 3.01 12.33 -19.23
CA TYR A 71 3.66 12.70 -17.98
C TYR A 71 4.19 11.45 -17.26
N THR A 72 5.21 11.64 -16.43
CA THR A 72 5.85 10.55 -15.68
C THR A 72 5.08 10.25 -14.39
N SER A 73 5.04 8.96 -14.01
CA SER A 73 4.55 8.52 -12.70
C SER A 73 5.41 9.07 -11.54
N VAL A 74 4.93 8.93 -10.30
CA VAL A 74 5.77 9.18 -9.12
C VAL A 74 6.97 8.23 -9.15
N VAL A 75 8.15 8.74 -8.77
CA VAL A 75 9.37 7.94 -8.71
C VAL A 75 9.27 6.95 -7.55
N GLN A 76 9.57 5.68 -7.84
CA GLN A 76 9.58 4.61 -6.84
C GLN A 76 10.81 4.75 -5.89
N PRO A 77 10.74 4.26 -4.65
CA PRO A 77 9.60 3.64 -3.98
C PRO A 77 8.57 4.68 -3.51
N CYS A 78 7.30 4.52 -3.90
CA CYS A 78 6.25 5.47 -3.55
C CYS A 78 5.05 4.86 -2.81
N HIS A 79 4.98 3.53 -2.69
CA HIS A 79 4.06 2.88 -1.79
C HIS A 79 4.61 2.98 -0.38
N LEU A 80 3.75 3.15 0.62
CA LEU A 80 4.20 3.27 2.00
C LEU A 80 3.32 2.49 2.96
N GLU A 81 3.95 2.12 4.06
CA GLU A 81 3.26 1.73 5.27
C GLU A 81 3.91 2.41 6.46
N THR A 82 3.07 2.78 7.42
CA THR A 82 3.49 3.50 8.60
C THR A 82 2.83 2.93 9.84
N VAL A 83 3.61 2.87 10.92
CA VAL A 83 3.10 2.70 12.27
C VAL A 83 3.45 3.92 13.12
N VAL A 84 2.46 4.40 13.88
CA VAL A 84 2.65 5.42 14.93
C VAL A 84 2.31 4.77 16.26
N ALA A 85 3.26 4.77 17.19
CA ALA A 85 3.09 4.10 18.48
C ALA A 85 3.73 4.91 19.62
N ASN A 86 3.14 4.83 20.81
CA ASN A 86 3.76 5.36 22.02
C ASN A 86 4.64 4.26 22.62
N LEU A 87 5.92 4.55 22.89
CA LEU A 87 6.87 3.63 23.50
C LEU A 87 7.48 4.25 24.78
N PRO A 88 7.79 3.48 25.83
CA PRO A 88 8.35 3.98 27.09
C PRO A 88 9.85 4.32 26.96
N THR A 89 10.22 5.19 26.01
CA THR A 89 11.61 5.49 25.65
C THR A 89 12.15 6.77 26.28
N GLY A 90 11.28 7.58 26.88
CA GLY A 90 11.65 8.82 27.56
C GLY A 90 12.29 8.58 28.92
N ALA A 91 12.75 9.66 29.55
CA ALA A 91 13.30 9.60 30.91
C ALA A 91 12.28 8.96 31.87
N SER A 92 12.77 8.07 32.75
CA SER A 92 11.94 7.31 33.71
C SER A 92 10.81 6.50 33.06
N GLY A 93 10.97 6.06 31.81
CA GLY A 93 9.97 5.26 31.09
C GLY A 93 8.78 6.07 30.58
N LYS A 94 8.91 7.40 30.51
CA LYS A 94 7.87 8.26 29.93
C LYS A 94 7.56 7.80 28.49
N MET A 95 6.28 7.70 28.19
CA MET A 95 5.81 7.38 26.84
C MET A 95 6.17 8.52 25.87
N GLU A 96 6.85 8.16 24.79
CA GLU A 96 7.15 9.05 23.67
C GLU A 96 6.52 8.46 22.40
N ARG A 97 6.03 9.34 21.53
CA ARG A 97 5.37 8.96 20.29
C ARG A 97 6.38 8.84 19.16
N TRP A 98 6.44 7.67 18.56
CA TRP A 98 7.31 7.33 17.46
C TRP A 98 6.50 7.12 16.18
N LYS A 99 7.04 7.56 15.07
CA LYS A 99 6.56 7.28 13.71
C LYS A 99 7.63 6.51 12.97
N TYR A 100 7.23 5.39 12.37
CA TYR A 100 8.07 4.57 11.50
C TYR A 100 7.35 4.38 10.18
N THR A 101 7.91 4.90 9.10
CA THR A 101 7.41 4.74 7.73
C THR A 101 8.41 3.94 6.91
N ARG A 102 7.91 2.96 6.16
CA ARG A 102 8.64 2.20 5.15
C ARG A 102 8.05 2.51 3.79
N TYR A 103 8.83 3.16 2.92
CA TYR A 103 8.55 3.27 1.50
C TYR A 103 9.12 2.06 0.79
N PHE A 104 8.36 1.45 -0.11
CA PHE A 104 8.77 0.27 -0.84
C PHE A 104 8.25 0.30 -2.28
N ASP A 105 8.98 -0.38 -3.15
CA ASP A 105 8.61 -0.55 -4.56
C ASP A 105 7.81 -1.84 -4.70
N ASN A 106 6.50 -1.69 -4.87
CA ASN A 106 5.58 -2.81 -4.79
C ASN A 106 5.42 -3.50 -6.14
N SER A 107 6.09 -4.64 -6.30
CA SER A 107 6.13 -5.36 -7.59
C SER A 107 4.79 -5.86 -8.09
N GLN A 108 3.77 -5.96 -7.24
CA GLN A 108 2.41 -6.32 -7.67
C GLN A 108 1.76 -5.26 -8.56
N PHE A 109 2.23 -4.01 -8.51
CA PHE A 109 1.72 -2.89 -9.31
C PHE A 109 2.58 -2.56 -10.54
N TRP A 110 3.59 -3.38 -10.81
CA TRP A 110 4.38 -3.24 -12.03
C TRP A 110 3.55 -3.60 -13.27
N SER A 111 3.98 -3.10 -14.44
CA SER A 111 3.32 -3.39 -15.73
C SER A 111 3.07 -4.89 -15.98
N SER A 112 3.96 -5.76 -15.48
CA SER A 112 3.79 -7.20 -15.39
C SER A 112 3.99 -7.60 -13.93
N PRO A 113 2.92 -7.77 -13.15
CA PRO A 113 2.98 -7.98 -11.70
C PRO A 113 4.00 -9.05 -11.30
N GLY A 114 4.90 -8.71 -10.39
CA GLY A 114 5.93 -9.58 -9.84
C GLY A 114 7.10 -9.93 -10.79
N SER A 115 7.06 -9.50 -12.05
CA SER A 115 8.06 -9.90 -13.05
C SER A 115 8.89 -8.72 -13.56
N ARG A 116 8.24 -7.70 -14.13
CA ARG A 116 8.93 -6.52 -14.67
C ARG A 116 8.02 -5.30 -14.75
N ASP A 117 8.62 -4.15 -14.56
CA ASP A 117 8.01 -2.85 -14.79
C ASP A 117 8.57 -2.25 -16.07
N VAL A 118 7.69 -1.96 -17.03
CA VAL A 118 8.02 -1.37 -18.33
C VAL A 118 7.24 -0.07 -18.43
N VAL A 119 7.96 1.04 -18.55
CA VAL A 119 7.38 2.37 -18.74
C VAL A 119 7.92 2.94 -20.03
N THR A 120 7.04 3.34 -20.93
CA THR A 120 7.38 4.02 -22.18
C THR A 120 6.77 5.41 -22.19
N ILE A 121 7.62 6.43 -22.30
CA ILE A 121 7.20 7.83 -22.44
C ILE A 121 7.56 8.28 -23.84
N VAL A 122 6.58 8.85 -24.53
CA VAL A 122 6.75 9.44 -25.86
C VAL A 122 6.73 10.95 -25.73
N ASP A 123 7.79 11.59 -26.22
CA ASP A 123 7.90 13.04 -26.21
C ASP A 123 6.99 13.68 -27.25
N GLY A 124 6.41 14.83 -26.87
CA GLY A 124 5.57 15.64 -27.74
C GLY A 124 4.07 15.37 -27.61
N ASN A 125 3.30 15.98 -28.50
CA ASN A 125 1.84 15.82 -28.52
C ASN A 125 1.48 14.44 -29.10
N THR A 126 0.81 13.62 -28.30
CA THR A 126 0.41 12.24 -28.65
C THR A 126 -0.56 12.19 -29.83
N GLN A 127 -1.40 13.21 -30.04
CA GLN A 127 -2.42 13.29 -31.10
C GLN A 127 -1.87 13.75 -32.45
N LEU A 128 -0.72 14.42 -32.49
CA LEU A 128 -0.15 14.94 -33.74
C LEU A 128 0.74 13.89 -34.40
N ALA A 129 0.54 13.63 -35.69
CA ALA A 129 1.49 12.87 -36.49
C ALA A 129 2.77 13.69 -36.69
N GLY A 130 3.94 13.06 -36.59
CA GLY A 130 5.22 13.75 -36.80
C GLY A 130 6.40 12.79 -36.78
N THR A 131 7.42 13.10 -37.60
CA THR A 131 8.55 12.21 -37.92
C THR A 131 9.66 12.18 -36.84
N ASN A 132 9.56 13.00 -35.79
CA ASN A 132 10.59 13.17 -34.76
C ASN A 132 10.03 13.02 -33.34
N LYS A 133 9.20 12.00 -33.09
CA LYS A 133 8.83 11.62 -31.72
C LYS A 133 9.90 10.72 -31.14
N ASN A 134 10.55 11.18 -30.07
CA ASN A 134 11.44 10.33 -29.29
C ASN A 134 10.62 9.53 -28.28
N ALA A 135 10.94 8.26 -28.12
CA ALA A 135 10.35 7.42 -27.08
C ALA A 135 11.45 6.87 -26.19
N VAL A 136 11.29 7.03 -24.89
CA VAL A 136 12.18 6.46 -23.88
C VAL A 136 11.43 5.32 -23.21
N THR A 137 12.01 4.13 -23.25
CA THR A 137 11.49 2.95 -22.53
C THR A 137 12.44 2.57 -21.42
N THR A 138 11.93 2.47 -20.21
CA THR A 138 12.65 2.00 -19.02
C THR A 138 12.09 0.66 -18.61
N VAL A 139 12.98 -0.31 -18.37
CA VAL A 139 12.63 -1.65 -17.91
C VAL A 139 13.33 -1.92 -16.58
N LYS A 140 12.56 -2.33 -15.58
CA LYS A 140 13.02 -2.72 -14.24
C LYS A 140 12.54 -4.13 -13.94
N THR A 141 13.41 -4.99 -13.45
CA THR A 141 13.09 -6.39 -13.06
C THR A 141 13.27 -6.65 -11.57
N THR A 142 13.83 -5.70 -10.84
CA THR A 142 14.14 -5.82 -9.43
C THR A 142 13.59 -4.61 -8.70
N ALA A 143 12.92 -4.85 -7.58
CA ALA A 143 12.37 -3.78 -6.76
C ALA A 143 13.50 -2.94 -6.17
N LEU A 144 13.26 -1.63 -6.13
CA LEU A 144 14.16 -0.73 -5.43
C LEU A 144 14.18 -1.07 -3.93
N PRO A 145 15.34 -0.90 -3.26
CA PRO A 145 15.42 -1.07 -1.83
C PRO A 145 14.45 -0.13 -1.10
N ASP A 146 13.95 -0.60 0.03
CA ASP A 146 13.10 0.22 0.88
C ASP A 146 13.80 1.50 1.34
N GLN A 147 13.03 2.57 1.48
CA GLN A 147 13.46 3.81 2.11
C GLN A 147 12.71 4.01 3.42
N LEU A 148 13.41 4.45 4.46
CA LEU A 148 12.85 4.56 5.80
C LEU A 148 12.79 6.01 6.27
N GLU A 149 11.70 6.33 6.95
CA GLU A 149 11.56 7.56 7.73
C GLU A 149 11.21 7.21 9.17
N ILE A 150 12.01 7.69 10.12
CA ILE A 150 11.88 7.36 11.53
C ILE A 150 12.00 8.63 12.36
N TYR A 151 10.97 8.91 13.16
CA TYR A 151 10.89 10.12 13.97
C TYR A 151 10.40 9.80 15.38
N ASN A 152 10.96 10.50 16.36
CA ASN A 152 10.35 10.65 17.68
C ASN A 152 9.54 11.95 17.67
N THR A 153 8.26 11.87 17.31
CA THR A 153 7.35 13.02 17.19
C THR A 153 7.07 13.72 18.53
N SER A 154 7.39 13.10 19.67
CA SER A 154 7.36 13.81 20.96
C SER A 154 8.52 14.79 21.13
N LEU A 155 9.66 14.53 20.50
CA LEU A 155 10.86 15.37 20.57
C LEU A 155 11.06 16.22 19.30
N ASP A 156 10.55 15.74 18.16
CA ASP A 156 10.59 16.41 16.86
C ASP A 156 9.19 16.41 16.23
N PRO A 157 8.25 17.27 16.72
CA PRO A 157 6.87 17.30 16.22
C PRO A 157 6.74 17.73 14.76
N LEU A 158 7.77 18.38 14.21
CA LEU A 158 7.81 18.86 12.83
C LEU A 158 8.53 17.90 11.89
N GLU A 159 8.98 16.74 12.39
CA GLU A 159 9.62 15.68 11.59
C GLU A 159 10.82 16.17 10.77
N LEU A 160 11.60 17.09 11.34
CA LEU A 160 12.70 17.75 10.65
C LEU A 160 13.94 16.86 10.53
N LYS A 161 14.15 15.93 11.47
CA LYS A 161 15.33 15.06 11.51
C LYS A 161 14.95 13.59 11.39
N ASN A 162 15.05 13.07 10.17
CA ASN A 162 14.90 11.63 9.92
C ASN A 162 16.06 10.85 10.57
N ILE A 163 15.75 10.05 11.58
CA ILE A 163 16.72 9.23 12.31
C ILE A 163 17.35 8.18 11.41
N ALA A 164 16.62 7.66 10.40
CA ALA A 164 17.13 6.65 9.49
C ALA A 164 18.32 7.14 8.65
N ALA A 165 18.44 8.45 8.42
CA ALA A 165 19.56 9.06 7.71
C ALA A 165 20.84 9.15 8.57
N ASP A 166 20.72 9.09 9.90
CA ASP A 166 21.84 9.19 10.84
C ASP A 166 22.37 7.78 11.20
N ARG A 167 23.27 7.26 10.36
CA ARG A 167 23.83 5.90 10.52
C ARG A 167 24.49 5.68 11.89
N LYS A 168 25.11 6.72 12.46
CA LYS A 168 25.76 6.62 13.77
C LYS A 168 24.71 6.46 14.88
N LEU A 169 23.64 7.24 14.81
CA LEU A 169 22.52 7.13 15.76
C LEU A 169 21.81 5.78 15.65
N MET A 170 21.54 5.33 14.42
CA MET A 170 20.94 4.01 14.12
C MET A 170 21.76 2.83 14.66
N ALA A 171 23.09 2.95 14.69
CA ALA A 171 23.98 1.91 15.20
C ALA A 171 23.99 1.81 16.74
N THR A 172 23.43 2.78 17.46
CA THR A 172 23.34 2.71 18.92
C THR A 172 22.34 1.65 19.36
N ALA A 173 22.68 0.86 20.39
CA ALA A 173 21.82 -0.22 20.89
C ALA A 173 20.41 0.24 21.28
N ARG A 174 20.29 1.47 21.81
CA ARG A 174 19.01 2.07 22.17
C ARG A 174 18.13 2.29 20.93
N ILE A 175 18.65 2.94 19.90
CA ILE A 175 17.87 3.27 18.70
C ILE A 175 17.60 2.01 17.88
N SER A 176 18.57 1.11 17.72
CA SER A 176 18.35 -0.14 17.00
C SER A 176 17.27 -1.00 17.67
N GLY A 177 17.23 -1.05 19.00
CA GLY A 177 16.17 -1.73 19.76
C GLY A 177 14.77 -1.11 19.54
N ILE A 178 14.68 0.23 19.55
CA ILE A 178 13.43 0.95 19.26
C ILE A 178 12.95 0.68 17.83
N VAL A 179 13.86 0.73 16.85
CA VAL A 179 13.54 0.45 15.45
C VAL A 179 13.06 -0.99 15.27
N ALA A 180 13.72 -1.97 15.90
CA ALA A 180 13.28 -3.37 15.85
C ALA A 180 11.88 -3.55 16.44
N GLN A 181 11.56 -2.84 17.54
CA GLN A 181 10.22 -2.85 18.13
C GLN A 181 9.19 -2.25 17.17
N LEU A 182 9.48 -1.10 16.55
CA LEU A 182 8.60 -0.45 15.58
C LEU A 182 8.37 -1.31 14.32
N GLN A 183 9.41 -2.00 13.83
CA GLN A 183 9.29 -2.95 12.73
C GLN A 183 8.38 -4.13 13.08
N SER A 184 8.51 -4.66 14.29
CA SER A 184 7.63 -5.72 14.79
C SER A 184 6.18 -5.24 14.88
N LEU A 185 5.95 -4.04 15.41
CA LEU A 185 4.63 -3.43 15.45
C LEU A 185 4.05 -3.24 14.05
N LEU A 186 4.82 -2.71 13.09
CA LEU A 186 4.37 -2.56 11.70
C LEU A 186 3.93 -3.91 11.12
N ALA A 187 4.70 -4.98 11.33
CA ALA A 187 4.36 -6.31 10.82
C ALA A 187 3.09 -6.88 11.46
N GLN A 188 2.92 -6.73 12.78
CA GLN A 188 1.72 -7.15 13.51
C GLN A 188 0.49 -6.41 13.01
N GLU A 189 0.58 -5.07 12.93
CA GLU A 189 -0.51 -4.21 12.50
C GLU A 189 -0.89 -4.45 11.03
N ARG A 190 0.09 -4.62 10.14
CA ARG A 190 -0.14 -5.03 8.74
C ARG A 190 -0.92 -6.34 8.69
N SER A 191 -0.47 -7.37 9.41
CA SER A 191 -1.11 -8.68 9.42
C SER A 191 -2.57 -8.61 9.89
N ALA A 192 -2.83 -7.78 10.90
CA ALA A 192 -4.16 -7.64 11.49
C ALA A 192 -5.11 -6.75 10.65
N LYS A 193 -4.59 -5.72 9.97
CA LYS A 193 -5.41 -4.63 9.40
C LYS A 193 -5.35 -4.51 7.89
N ARG A 194 -4.31 -5.04 7.23
CA ARG A 194 -4.20 -4.97 5.77
C ARG A 194 -5.08 -6.04 5.14
N LEU A 195 -6.21 -5.60 4.60
CA LEU A 195 -7.13 -6.44 3.86
C LEU A 195 -6.65 -6.58 2.41
N THR A 196 -6.72 -7.79 1.88
CA THR A 196 -6.48 -8.07 0.46
C THR A 196 -7.74 -8.68 -0.14
N PRO A 197 -8.06 -8.38 -1.42
CA PRO A 197 -9.15 -9.05 -2.11
C PRO A 197 -8.96 -10.56 -2.04
N THR A 198 -9.99 -11.29 -1.60
CA THR A 198 -9.94 -12.74 -1.63
C THR A 198 -10.27 -13.14 -3.06
N THR A 199 -9.32 -13.71 -3.79
CA THR A 199 -9.68 -14.36 -5.05
C THR A 199 -10.60 -15.53 -4.69
N SER A 200 -11.83 -15.53 -5.22
CA SER A 200 -12.64 -16.73 -5.19
C SER A 200 -11.88 -17.77 -6.00
N SER A 201 -11.17 -18.67 -5.33
CA SER A 201 -10.65 -19.89 -5.93
C SER A 201 -11.87 -20.73 -6.29
N THR A 202 -12.46 -20.44 -7.44
CA THR A 202 -13.23 -21.44 -8.14
C THR A 202 -12.21 -22.43 -8.68
N SER A 203 -11.71 -23.31 -7.80
CA SER A 203 -11.00 -24.52 -8.20
C SER A 203 -12.03 -25.48 -8.78
N THR A 204 -12.59 -25.14 -9.93
CA THR A 204 -13.18 -26.16 -10.79
C THR A 204 -12.00 -26.99 -11.29
N SER A 205 -11.74 -28.10 -10.60
CA SER A 205 -11.07 -29.25 -11.19
C SER A 205 -11.82 -29.58 -12.47
N LEU A 206 -11.32 -29.08 -13.60
CA LEU A 206 -11.78 -29.46 -14.92
C LEU A 206 -11.33 -30.91 -15.12
N THR A 207 -12.15 -31.83 -14.60
CA THR A 207 -12.19 -33.17 -15.14
C THR A 207 -12.58 -33.06 -16.60
N ASN A 208 -11.65 -33.49 -17.41
CA ASN A 208 -11.62 -33.47 -18.85
C ASN A 208 -12.94 -33.99 -19.46
N SER A 209 -13.78 -33.11 -20.03
CA SER A 209 -14.57 -33.40 -21.23
C SER A 209 -15.19 -32.12 -21.81
N GLY A 210 -14.89 -31.82 -23.07
CA GLY A 210 -15.69 -30.90 -23.89
C GLY A 210 -15.07 -29.53 -24.18
N LEU A 211 -14.24 -29.49 -25.24
CA LEU A 211 -14.02 -28.38 -26.18
C LEU A 211 -14.33 -26.93 -25.74
N PHE A 212 -13.29 -26.18 -25.39
CA PHE A 212 -13.04 -24.84 -25.94
C PHE A 212 -11.53 -24.59 -25.91
N ARG A 213 -10.86 -24.71 -27.07
CA ARG A 213 -9.47 -24.26 -27.25
C ARG A 213 -9.53 -22.85 -27.83
N PHE A 214 -8.94 -21.88 -27.14
CA PHE A 214 -8.50 -20.65 -27.79
C PHE A 214 -7.48 -21.04 -28.87
N ILE A 215 -7.83 -20.82 -30.13
CA ILE A 215 -6.95 -21.04 -31.27
C ILE A 215 -5.99 -19.84 -31.32
N GLU A 216 -4.77 -20.03 -30.84
CA GLU A 216 -3.63 -19.24 -31.31
C GLU A 216 -3.04 -19.96 -32.53
N ASP A 217 -3.58 -19.69 -33.72
CA ASP A 217 -2.93 -20.03 -35.00
C ASP A 217 -2.76 -18.75 -35.84
N PRO A 218 -1.52 -18.24 -36.02
CA PRO A 218 -1.25 -17.02 -36.76
C PRO A 218 -1.32 -17.17 -38.30
N ARG A 219 -2.01 -18.18 -38.83
CA ARG A 219 -2.10 -18.42 -40.30
C ARG A 219 -3.47 -18.23 -40.94
N LEU A 220 -4.44 -17.64 -40.24
CA LEU A 220 -5.75 -17.32 -40.81
C LEU A 220 -6.06 -15.82 -40.75
N VAL A 221 -5.41 -15.05 -41.63
CA VAL A 221 -5.96 -13.75 -42.06
C VAL A 221 -5.99 -13.70 -43.60
N PRO A 222 -7.11 -14.04 -44.24
CA PRO A 222 -7.33 -13.73 -45.65
C PRO A 222 -7.99 -12.35 -45.79
N GLY A 223 -7.28 -11.43 -46.48
CA GLY A 223 -7.89 -10.45 -47.36
C GLY A 223 -8.34 -9.11 -46.75
N TYR A 224 -7.47 -8.11 -46.85
CA TYR A 224 -7.89 -6.76 -47.25
C TYR A 224 -7.26 -6.48 -48.62
N LYS A 225 -8.14 -6.26 -49.61
CA LYS A 225 -7.83 -5.47 -50.81
C LYS A 225 -8.13 -4.01 -50.50
#